data_AF-A0A177N9M0-F1
#
_entry.id   AF-A0A177N9M0-F1
#
_cell.length_a   1.000
_cell.length_b   1.000
_cell.length_c   1.000
_cell.angle_alpha   90.00
_cell.angle_beta   90.00
_cell.angle_gamma   90.00
#
_symmetry.space_group_name_H-M   'P 1'
#
loop_
_entity.id
_entity.type
_entity.pdbx_description
1 polymer ?
#
loop_
_entity_poly.entity_id
_entity_poly.type
_entity_poly.pdbx_seq_one_letter_code
_entity_poly.pdbx_strand_id
1 'polypeptide(L)'
;MHKAVALSLLLLAAAPLAAEERTPTGAFLVDVVVARPAGLIATLVGSALFAAVSPLTAFAAIAPPHDAFAIGAEALVLTPARFTFARPVGVFTPDPSDRYN
;
A
#
# COMPACT_ATOMS: atom_id res chain seq x y z
N MET A 1 24.29 -12.82 -3.93
CA MET A 1 23.21 -12.06 -4.60
C MET A 1 22.00 -11.78 -3.71
N HIS A 2 21.51 -12.72 -2.90
CA HIS A 2 20.31 -12.50 -2.05
C HIS A 2 20.44 -11.37 -1.01
N LYS A 3 21.63 -11.20 -0.40
CA LYS A 3 21.87 -10.14 0.61
C LYS A 3 21.79 -8.73 0.03
N ALA A 4 22.22 -8.56 -1.23
CA ALA A 4 22.17 -7.26 -1.92
C ALA A 4 20.73 -6.88 -2.25
N VAL A 5 19.92 -7.82 -2.76
CA VAL A 5 18.50 -7.59 -3.07
C VAL A 5 17.70 -7.28 -1.80
N ALA A 6 17.96 -7.99 -0.70
CA ALA A 6 17.33 -7.71 0.59
C ALA A 6 17.68 -6.30 1.10
N LEU A 7 18.94 -5.88 0.95
CA LEU A 7 19.38 -4.54 1.34
C LEU A 7 18.77 -3.45 0.45
N SER A 8 18.65 -3.69 -0.86
CA SER A 8 17.99 -2.78 -1.80
C SER A 8 16.50 -2.61 -1.51
N LEU A 9 15.79 -3.70 -1.16
CA LEU A 9 14.39 -3.68 -0.73
C LEU A 9 14.23 -2.92 0.59
N LEU A 10 15.16 -3.09 1.53
CA LEU A 10 15.17 -2.39 2.81
C LEU A 10 15.40 -0.87 2.63
N LEU A 11 16.33 -0.49 1.75
CA LEU A 11 16.65 0.90 1.45
C LEU A 11 15.52 1.62 0.71
N LEU A 12 14.81 0.94 -0.19
CA LEU A 12 13.65 1.49 -0.88
C LEU A 12 12.47 1.75 0.08
N ALA A 13 12.30 0.89 1.09
CA ALA A 13 11.28 1.05 2.12
C ALA A 13 11.62 2.15 3.16
N ALA A 14 12.90 2.48 3.34
CA ALA A 14 13.36 3.47 4.30
C ALA A 14 13.38 4.92 3.78
N ALA A 15 13.21 5.14 2.47
CA ALA A 15 13.27 6.46 1.85
C ALA A 15 12.30 7.53 2.42
N PRO A 16 11.06 7.23 2.86
CA PRO A 16 10.17 8.28 3.36
C PRO A 16 10.47 8.66 4.82
N LEU A 17 11.34 7.93 5.52
CA LEU A 17 11.63 8.18 6.95
C LEU A 17 12.47 9.45 7.16
N ALA A 18 13.19 9.92 6.13
CA ALA A 18 14.14 11.02 6.24
C ALA A 18 13.53 12.42 6.05
N ALA A 19 12.20 12.54 5.83
CA ALA A 19 11.61 13.78 5.29
C ALA A 19 10.74 14.61 6.26
N GLU A 20 10.44 14.17 7.48
CA GLU A 20 9.55 14.94 8.38
C GLU A 20 10.19 15.20 9.75
N GLU A 21 10.67 16.43 9.96
CA GLU A 21 11.11 16.96 11.25
C GLU A 21 9.88 17.33 12.09
N ARG A 22 9.12 16.32 12.51
CA ARG A 22 7.96 16.48 13.39
C ARG A 22 8.23 15.78 14.70
N THR A 23 7.95 16.45 15.82
CA THR A 23 8.09 15.85 17.16
C THR A 23 7.36 14.51 17.18
N PRO A 24 8.07 13.38 17.36
CA PRO A 24 7.49 12.06 17.22
C PRO A 24 6.38 11.89 18.25
N THR A 25 5.14 11.92 17.79
CA THR A 25 3.95 11.65 18.61
C THR A 25 3.71 10.14 18.65
N GLY A 26 2.96 9.63 19.63
CA GLY A 26 2.61 8.21 19.69
C GLY A 26 1.99 7.67 18.39
N ALA A 27 1.15 8.48 17.72
CA ALA A 27 0.57 8.15 16.42
C ALA A 27 1.60 8.01 15.29
N PHE A 28 2.68 8.81 15.30
CA PHE A 28 3.78 8.71 14.34
C PHE A 28 4.53 7.38 14.53
N LEU A 29 4.85 7.02 15.77
CA LEU A 29 5.55 5.76 16.07
C LEU A 29 4.71 4.54 15.70
N VAL A 30 3.40 4.56 16.02
CA VAL A 30 2.47 3.49 15.62
C VAL A 30 2.37 3.38 14.10
N ASP A 31 2.35 4.50 13.38
CA ASP A 31 2.33 4.46 11.92
C ASP A 31 3.58 3.79 11.36
N VAL A 32 4.76 4.30 11.72
CA VAL A 32 6.03 3.86 11.14
C VAL A 32 6.35 2.41 11.53
N VAL A 33 6.10 2.02 12.78
CA VAL A 33 6.51 0.70 13.30
C VAL A 33 5.47 -0.38 13.04
N VAL A 34 4.18 -0.04 12.98
CA VAL A 34 3.09 -1.01 12.89
C VAL A 34 2.32 -0.88 11.58
N ALA A 35 1.75 0.30 11.31
CA ALA A 35 0.83 0.45 10.20
C ALA A 35 1.51 0.39 8.82
N ARG A 36 2.71 0.98 8.64
CA ARG A 36 3.46 0.91 7.38
C ARG A 36 3.93 -0.51 7.06
N PRO A 37 4.54 -1.27 7.98
CA PRO A 37 4.88 -2.67 7.71
C PRO A 37 3.64 -3.52 7.43
N ALA A 38 2.55 -3.34 8.19
CA ALA A 38 1.30 -4.05 7.95
C ALA A 38 0.72 -3.73 6.58
N GLY A 39 0.71 -2.45 6.18
CA GLY A 39 0.27 -2.01 4.86
C GLY A 39 1.14 -2.56 3.73
N LEU A 40 2.46 -2.63 3.93
CA LEU A 40 3.39 -3.21 2.97
C LEU A 40 3.13 -4.71 2.79
N ILE A 41 2.93 -5.45 3.89
CA ILE A 41 2.55 -6.86 3.85
C ILE A 41 1.22 -7.03 3.12
N ALA A 42 0.21 -6.20 3.43
CA ALA A 42 -1.09 -6.24 2.76
C ALA A 42 -0.95 -5.97 1.24
N THR A 43 -0.10 -5.02 0.85
CA THR A 43 0.17 -4.72 -0.56
C THR A 43 0.84 -5.90 -1.26
N LEU A 44 1.82 -6.55 -0.62
CA LEU A 44 2.49 -7.72 -1.19
C LEU A 44 1.53 -8.91 -1.32
N VAL A 45 0.78 -9.22 -0.28
CA VAL A 45 -0.20 -10.32 -0.28
C VAL A 45 -1.29 -10.07 -1.31
N GLY A 46 -1.86 -8.87 -1.34
CA GLY A 46 -2.88 -8.49 -2.30
C GLY A 46 -2.37 -8.51 -3.75
N SER A 47 -1.13 -8.07 -3.99
CA SER A 47 -0.49 -8.18 -5.31
C SER A 47 -0.26 -9.63 -5.73
N ALA A 48 0.20 -10.48 -4.82
CA ALA A 48 0.38 -11.91 -5.10
C ALA A 48 -0.95 -12.61 -5.40
N LEU A 49 -1.98 -12.30 -4.61
CA LEU A 49 -3.33 -12.82 -4.84
C LEU A 49 -3.88 -12.33 -6.17
N PHE A 50 -3.76 -11.03 -6.47
CA PHE A 50 -4.19 -10.48 -7.76
C PHE A 50 -3.47 -11.15 -8.92
N ALA A 51 -2.15 -11.36 -8.85
CA ALA A 51 -1.42 -12.08 -9.89
C ALA A 51 -2.00 -13.48 -10.14
N ALA A 52 -2.34 -14.22 -9.07
CA ALA A 52 -2.94 -15.56 -9.17
C ALA A 52 -4.35 -15.55 -9.78
N VAL A 53 -5.20 -14.58 -9.40
CA VAL A 53 -6.59 -14.50 -9.89
C VAL A 53 -6.76 -13.67 -11.17
N SER A 54 -5.72 -12.95 -11.58
CA SER A 54 -5.76 -12.02 -12.72
C SER A 54 -6.22 -12.66 -14.04
N PRO A 55 -5.91 -13.93 -14.37
CA PRO A 55 -6.44 -14.55 -15.57
C PRO A 55 -7.96 -14.72 -15.49
N LEU A 56 -8.49 -15.10 -14.32
CA LEU A 56 -9.93 -15.24 -14.10
C LEU A 56 -10.63 -13.88 -14.17
N THR A 57 -10.07 -12.83 -13.57
CA THR A 57 -10.66 -11.49 -13.63
C THR A 57 -10.61 -10.90 -15.05
N ALA A 58 -9.59 -11.26 -15.84
CA ALA A 58 -9.51 -10.90 -17.25
C ALA A 58 -10.62 -11.58 -18.07
N PHE A 59 -10.91 -12.87 -17.83
CA PHE A 59 -12.05 -13.53 -18.47
C PHE A 59 -13.40 -12.96 -18.01
N ALA A 60 -13.53 -12.65 -16.72
CA ALA A 60 -14.75 -12.03 -16.18
C ALA A 60 -15.03 -10.65 -16.81
N ALA A 61 -13.98 -9.93 -17.24
CA ALA A 61 -14.12 -8.64 -17.92
C ALA A 61 -14.66 -8.76 -19.37
N ILE A 62 -14.89 -9.96 -19.90
CA ILE A 62 -15.55 -10.13 -21.22
C ILE A 62 -17.03 -9.75 -21.13
N ALA A 63 -17.68 -9.94 -19.98
CA ALA A 63 -19.06 -9.53 -19.78
C ALA A 63 -19.14 -8.04 -19.41
N PRO A 64 -20.18 -7.30 -19.86
CA PRO A 64 -20.46 -5.97 -19.33
C PRO A 64 -20.56 -6.03 -17.80
N PRO A 65 -19.98 -5.07 -17.05
CA PRO A 65 -19.45 -3.77 -17.49
C PRO A 65 -17.96 -3.73 -17.90
N HIS A 66 -17.30 -4.87 -18.09
CA HIS A 66 -15.90 -4.98 -18.56
C HIS A 66 -14.83 -4.41 -17.62
N ASP A 67 -15.15 -4.21 -16.35
CA ASP A 67 -14.27 -3.58 -15.36
C ASP A 67 -13.76 -4.55 -14.28
N ALA A 68 -14.13 -5.84 -14.34
CA ALA A 68 -13.78 -6.83 -13.32
C ALA A 68 -12.27 -6.91 -13.04
N PHE A 69 -11.43 -6.77 -14.08
CA PHE A 69 -9.98 -6.72 -13.92
C PHE A 69 -9.53 -5.46 -13.17
N ALA A 70 -10.05 -4.30 -13.56
CA ALA A 70 -9.73 -3.02 -12.94
C ALA A 70 -10.19 -2.96 -11.48
N ILE A 71 -11.39 -3.46 -11.18
CA ILE A 71 -11.92 -3.58 -9.82
C ILE A 71 -11.01 -4.48 -8.97
N GLY A 72 -10.60 -5.64 -9.51
CA GLY A 72 -9.70 -6.55 -8.81
C GLY A 72 -8.35 -5.91 -8.49
N ALA A 73 -7.75 -5.20 -9.45
CA ALA A 73 -6.49 -4.49 -9.26
C ALA A 73 -6.64 -3.34 -8.25
N GLU A 74 -7.74 -2.59 -8.33
CA GLU A 74 -8.04 -1.46 -7.44
C GLU A 74 -8.17 -1.93 -6.00
N ALA A 75 -8.92 -3.01 -5.76
CA ALA A 75 -9.15 -3.54 -4.42
C ALA A 75 -7.92 -4.21 -3.81
N LEU A 76 -7.23 -5.08 -4.58
CA LEU A 76 -6.17 -5.94 -4.05
C LEU A 76 -4.78 -5.31 -4.12
N VAL A 77 -4.56 -4.35 -5.01
CA VAL A 77 -3.23 -3.75 -5.24
C VAL A 77 -3.23 -2.27 -4.90
N LEU A 78 -4.08 -1.49 -5.57
CA LEU A 78 -3.97 -0.03 -5.50
C LEU A 78 -4.43 0.54 -4.16
N THR A 79 -5.53 0.05 -3.61
CA THR A 79 -6.04 0.48 -2.30
C THR A 79 -5.01 0.27 -1.17
N PRO A 80 -4.47 -0.95 -0.95
CA PRO A 80 -3.45 -1.16 0.08
C PRO A 80 -2.15 -0.40 -0.22
N ALA A 81 -1.76 -0.27 -1.49
CA ALA A 81 -0.59 0.52 -1.86
C ALA A 81 -0.77 2.02 -1.52
N ARG A 82 -1.92 2.61 -1.81
CA ARG A 82 -2.22 4.02 -1.48
C ARG A 82 -2.24 4.24 0.03
N PHE A 83 -2.86 3.34 0.78
CA PHE A 83 -2.83 3.38 2.25
C PHE A 83 -1.39 3.36 2.80
N THR A 84 -0.51 2.58 2.16
CA THR A 84 0.87 2.35 2.62
C THR A 84 1.86 3.42 2.18
N PHE A 85 1.73 3.95 0.96
CA PHE A 85 2.75 4.79 0.33
C PHE A 85 2.28 6.22 0.04
N ALA A 86 0.98 6.44 -0.17
CA ALA A 86 0.45 7.77 -0.52
C ALA A 86 -0.12 8.51 0.70
N ARG A 87 -0.51 7.79 1.76
CA ARG A 87 -1.08 8.38 2.97
C ARG A 87 -0.03 9.16 3.78
N PRO A 88 -0.34 10.36 4.31
CA PRO A 88 0.55 11.09 5.23
C PRO A 88 0.89 10.29 6.49
N VAL A 89 2.05 10.60 7.09
CA VAL A 89 2.52 9.88 8.29
C VAL A 89 1.70 10.31 9.52
N GLY A 90 1.25 9.32 10.30
CA GLY A 90 0.50 9.56 11.54
C GLY A 90 -0.97 9.95 11.36
N VAL A 91 -1.46 10.09 10.12
CA VAL A 91 -2.87 10.37 9.81
C VAL A 91 -3.59 9.09 9.42
N PHE A 92 -4.60 8.69 10.18
CA PHE A 92 -5.36 7.44 9.96
C PHE A 92 -6.83 7.67 9.57
N THR A 93 -7.35 8.84 9.92
CA THR A 93 -8.72 9.25 9.61
C THR A 93 -8.66 10.50 8.75
N PRO A 94 -9.55 10.64 7.76
CA PRO A 94 -9.70 11.89 7.05
C PRO A 94 -10.14 13.01 8.00
N ASP A 95 -9.76 14.24 7.67
CA ASP A 95 -10.29 15.43 8.31
C ASP A 95 -11.79 15.61 7.98
N PRO A 96 -12.49 16.58 8.61
CA PRO A 96 -13.90 16.84 8.33
C PRO A 96 -14.24 17.21 6.87
N SER A 97 -13.22 17.53 6.04
CA SER A 97 -13.33 17.80 4.60
C SER A 97 -13.03 16.58 3.73
N ASP A 98 -12.95 15.39 4.34
CA ASP A 98 -12.62 14.10 3.71
C ASP A 98 -11.22 14.06 3.08
N ARG A 99 -10.29 14.84 3.65
CA ARG A 99 -8.89 14.89 3.19
C ARG A 99 -7.95 14.27 4.21
N TYR A 100 -6.93 13.58 3.71
CA TYR A 100 -5.80 13.14 4.53
C TYR A 100 -4.69 14.20 4.40
N ASN A 101 -4.63 15.14 5.35
CA ASN A 101 -3.69 16.27 5.41
C ASN A 101 -3.00 16.37 6.78
#